data_AF-A0A560GI20-F1
#
_entry.id   AF-A0A560GI20-F1
#
_cell.length_a   1.000
_cell.length_b   1.000
_cell.length_c   1.000
_cell.angle_alpha   90.00
_cell.angle_beta   90.00
_cell.angle_gamma   90.00
#
_symmetry.space_group_name_H-M   'P 1'
#
loop_
_entity.id
_entity.type
_entity.pdbx_description
1 polymer ?
#
loop_
_entity_poly.entity_id
_entity_poly.type
_entity_poly.pdbx_seq_one_letter_code
_entity_poly.pdbx_strand_id
1 'polypeptide(L)'
;MGIRQCSSAHCSGADAEINEICKQLGWPVNHPVLTRDATGPCTCSCSCLAFGTPVQAGDGSFRAIETFVVGDAVNVAGRNLAWAPQQVVFSQGTTGASVQKYTVLIEYLGTAIAVTSDHLFLTADGTLKAADRLAVGDKLIAPDGAPVPIDSVYIGDFLSGFHHISTSKSEPSVDLSGHLLNTNGVVSADYTVQIFYRTGQLTAKLADGHDSLPVVGSPEYVKAHGPACLKGPAATVGGIRPAPFNASGVRRQADFVPAEKTILTIPDDACRFISDQEAAQKALDPMRRWNDPLSREWTEALLRQHHAFYPDVQYHLDWADDTVNAYAWVENGVRHVALKGGLVRHIALELEGIALVLAHELAHHYGGQPTFPGGLSCEGQADYAGVAIIMRNVWFGEQYINMTDTGIAQMARFFGVPNTPNVPGGNAGCNHPPGACRIATYHAAVSLAAKPICAG
;
A
#
# COMPACT_ATOMS: atom_id res chain seq x y z
N MET A 1 -8.12 -12.00 1.76
CA MET A 1 -8.96 -11.71 2.91
C MET A 1 -9.16 -10.20 2.94
N GLY A 2 -10.35 -9.66 2.70
CA GLY A 2 -10.63 -8.27 3.05
C GLY A 2 -10.70 -8.14 4.57
N ILE A 3 -9.57 -8.12 5.29
CA ILE A 3 -9.60 -7.86 6.72
C ILE A 3 -10.10 -6.43 6.91
N ARG A 4 -11.23 -6.30 7.60
CA ARG A 4 -11.86 -5.00 7.85
C ARG A 4 -10.98 -4.13 8.74
N GLN A 5 -11.17 -2.82 8.67
CA GLN A 5 -10.65 -1.90 9.68
C GLN A 5 -11.40 -2.11 11.01
N CYS A 6 -10.70 -1.96 12.14
CA CYS A 6 -11.34 -2.01 13.45
C CYS A 6 -12.19 -0.76 13.69
N SER A 7 -13.06 -0.80 14.70
CA SER A 7 -13.80 0.41 15.11
C SER A 7 -12.87 1.52 15.60
N SER A 8 -13.28 2.79 15.45
CA SER A 8 -12.50 3.93 15.92
C SER A 8 -12.20 3.87 17.43
N ALA A 9 -13.20 3.43 18.21
CA ALA A 9 -13.06 3.23 19.65
C ALA A 9 -11.99 2.18 19.98
N HIS A 10 -11.92 1.09 19.22
CA HIS A 10 -10.89 0.07 19.41
C HIS A 10 -9.51 0.60 19.03
N CYS A 11 -9.34 1.16 17.84
CA CYS A 11 -8.04 1.68 17.42
C CYS A 11 -7.54 2.79 18.35
N SER A 12 -8.41 3.73 18.75
CA SER A 12 -8.05 4.80 19.70
C SER A 12 -7.67 4.26 21.09
N GLY A 13 -8.34 3.21 21.55
CA GLY A 13 -8.06 2.57 22.84
C GLY A 13 -6.77 1.75 22.85
N ALA A 14 -6.47 1.05 21.75
CA ALA A 14 -5.28 0.20 21.61
C ALA A 14 -4.05 0.95 21.05
N ASP A 15 -4.20 2.22 20.68
CA ASP A 15 -3.22 2.95 19.87
C ASP A 15 -1.82 3.01 20.48
N ALA A 16 -1.73 3.23 21.80
CA ALA A 16 -0.45 3.26 22.50
C ALA A 16 0.31 1.93 22.36
N GLU A 17 -0.39 0.81 22.52
CA GLU A 17 0.20 -0.53 22.39
C GLU A 17 0.57 -0.84 20.93
N ILE A 18 -0.31 -0.48 19.99
CA ILE A 18 -0.06 -0.63 18.54
C ILE A 18 1.22 0.12 18.14
N ASN A 19 1.38 1.37 18.60
CA ASN A 19 2.57 2.16 18.33
C ASN A 19 3.83 1.52 18.94
N GLU A 20 3.76 1.01 20.16
CA GLU A 20 4.89 0.29 20.77
C GLU A 20 5.29 -0.97 19.99
N ILE A 21 4.31 -1.75 19.51
CA ILE A 21 4.56 -2.91 18.64
C ILE A 21 5.23 -2.48 17.33
N CYS A 22 4.68 -1.47 16.66
CA CYS A 22 5.27 -0.94 15.42
C CYS A 22 6.73 -0.50 15.64
N LYS A 23 7.03 0.17 16.76
CA LYS A 23 8.39 0.57 17.13
C LYS A 23 9.30 -0.63 17.35
N GLN A 24 8.86 -1.62 18.13
CA GLN A 24 9.66 -2.81 18.46
C GLN A 24 9.97 -3.66 17.22
N LEU A 25 9.02 -3.76 16.29
CA LEU A 25 9.15 -4.56 15.07
C LEU A 25 9.74 -3.77 13.89
N GLY A 26 10.00 -2.47 14.07
CA GLY A 26 10.53 -1.60 13.02
C GLY A 26 9.58 -1.44 11.83
N TRP A 27 8.26 -1.53 12.07
CA TRP A 27 7.27 -1.39 11.02
C TRP A 27 7.08 0.07 10.60
N PRO A 28 6.87 0.34 9.30
CA PRO A 28 6.58 1.69 8.84
C PRO A 28 5.24 2.19 9.38
N VAL A 29 5.06 3.50 9.37
CA VAL A 29 3.78 4.18 9.56
C VAL A 29 2.81 3.67 8.49
N ASN A 30 1.53 3.61 8.84
CA ASN A 30 0.47 3.02 8.03
C ASN A 30 0.54 1.49 7.85
N HIS A 31 1.51 0.80 8.47
CA HIS A 31 1.52 -0.65 8.51
C HIS A 31 0.21 -1.16 9.17
N PRO A 32 -0.52 -2.08 8.52
CA PRO A 32 -1.78 -2.58 9.04
C PRO A 32 -1.53 -3.61 10.13
N VAL A 33 -1.68 -3.19 11.39
CA VAL A 33 -1.53 -4.07 12.55
C VAL A 33 -2.80 -4.88 12.73
N LEU A 34 -2.67 -6.20 12.52
CA LEU A 34 -3.76 -7.14 12.75
C LEU A 34 -4.05 -7.28 14.24
N THR A 35 -5.29 -7.03 14.61
CA THR A 35 -5.82 -7.13 15.98
C THR A 35 -7.24 -7.70 15.94
N ARG A 36 -7.95 -7.63 17.06
CA ARG A 36 -9.34 -8.11 17.20
C ARG A 36 -10.13 -7.14 18.06
N ASP A 37 -11.24 -6.66 17.52
CA ASP A 37 -12.28 -5.98 18.30
C ASP A 37 -13.46 -6.94 18.57
N ALA A 38 -14.55 -6.41 19.16
CA ALA A 38 -15.75 -7.18 19.51
C ALA A 38 -16.42 -7.93 18.33
N THR A 39 -16.15 -7.53 17.08
CA THR A 39 -16.72 -8.12 15.86
C THR A 39 -15.76 -9.04 15.11
N GLY A 40 -14.55 -9.27 15.65
CA GLY A 40 -13.58 -10.24 15.12
C GLY A 40 -12.27 -9.63 14.63
N PRO A 41 -11.47 -10.37 13.84
CA PRO A 41 -10.20 -9.87 13.31
C PRO A 41 -10.37 -8.60 12.48
N CYS A 42 -9.47 -7.65 12.68
CA CYS A 42 -9.48 -6.36 12.00
C CYS A 42 -8.09 -5.70 12.05
N THR A 43 -7.88 -4.64 11.29
CA THR A 43 -6.62 -3.89 11.31
C THR A 43 -6.79 -2.49 11.90
N CYS A 44 -5.71 -2.01 12.53
CA CYS A 44 -5.49 -0.60 12.82
C CYS A 44 -4.16 -0.18 12.19
N SER A 45 -4.08 1.05 11.69
CA SER A 45 -2.86 1.61 11.11
C SER A 45 -2.43 2.85 11.88
N CYS A 46 -1.13 3.14 11.95
CA CYS A 46 -0.66 4.42 12.48
C CYS A 46 -0.73 5.48 11.37
N SER A 47 -1.24 6.70 11.64
CA SER A 47 -1.26 7.78 10.64
C SER A 47 -0.74 9.09 11.18
N CYS A 48 -0.04 9.88 10.35
CA CYS A 48 0.83 10.91 10.91
C CYS A 48 1.23 12.03 9.93
N LEU A 49 1.83 13.09 10.51
CA LEU A 49 2.64 14.12 9.86
C LEU A 49 4.11 13.73 9.91
N ALA A 50 4.89 14.02 8.87
CA ALA A 50 6.33 13.79 8.90
C ALA A 50 7.02 14.60 10.03
N PHE A 51 8.11 14.08 10.58
CA PHE A 51 8.98 14.79 11.52
C PHE A 51 9.47 16.12 10.94
N GLY A 52 9.65 17.11 11.80
CA GLY A 52 10.01 18.46 11.43
C GLY A 52 8.83 19.32 10.96
N THR A 53 7.65 18.74 10.72
CA THR A 53 6.44 19.50 10.34
C THR A 53 6.13 20.56 11.40
N PRO A 54 6.17 21.87 11.05
CA PRO A 54 5.86 22.92 12.01
C PRO A 54 4.38 22.91 12.41
N VAL A 55 4.10 22.88 13.71
CA VAL A 55 2.75 23.00 14.28
C VAL A 55 2.71 24.14 15.27
N GLN A 56 1.66 24.95 15.21
CA GLN A 56 1.52 26.12 16.07
C GLN A 56 1.19 25.71 17.52
N ALA A 57 2.09 26.02 18.44
CA ALA A 57 1.90 25.85 19.88
C ALA A 57 0.90 26.88 20.43
N GLY A 58 0.39 26.63 21.64
CA GLY A 58 -0.61 27.49 22.29
C GLY A 58 -0.14 28.92 22.58
N ASP A 59 1.16 29.17 22.59
CA ASP A 59 1.74 30.51 22.73
C ASP A 59 1.92 31.24 21.39
N GLY A 60 1.50 30.61 20.29
CA GLY A 60 1.62 31.12 18.92
C GLY A 60 2.95 30.79 18.23
N SER A 61 3.94 30.24 18.94
CA SER A 61 5.20 29.77 18.34
C SER A 61 5.00 28.51 17.49
N PHE A 62 5.97 28.19 16.62
CA PHE A 62 5.96 26.93 15.87
C PHE A 62 7.01 25.98 16.41
N ARG A 63 6.60 24.72 16.62
CA ARG A 63 7.47 23.62 17.04
C ARG A 63 7.27 22.43 16.10
N ALA A 64 8.27 21.58 15.95
CA ALA A 64 8.14 20.36 15.16
C ALA A 64 7.14 19.39 15.82
N ILE A 65 6.30 18.72 15.04
CA ILE A 65 5.20 17.88 15.52
C ILE A 65 5.66 16.82 16.55
N GLU A 66 6.81 16.20 16.33
CA GLU A 66 7.38 15.15 17.18
C GLU A 66 7.83 15.64 18.56
N THR A 67 7.86 16.96 18.78
CA THR A 67 8.26 17.56 20.05
C THR A 67 7.09 17.81 21.00
N PHE A 68 5.85 17.69 20.52
CA PHE A 68 4.67 17.84 21.37
C PHE A 68 4.49 16.60 22.24
N VAL A 69 4.27 16.80 23.53
CA VAL A 69 3.95 15.71 24.48
C VAL A 69 2.57 15.94 25.11
N VAL A 70 2.01 14.90 25.73
CA VAL A 70 0.75 15.03 26.47
C VAL A 70 0.88 16.10 27.55
N GLY A 71 -0.09 17.02 27.59
CA GLY A 71 -0.11 18.18 28.48
C GLY A 71 0.38 19.48 27.85
N ASP A 72 1.11 19.42 26.74
CA ASP A 72 1.51 20.62 26.00
C ASP A 72 0.29 21.38 25.47
N ALA A 73 0.39 22.71 25.40
CA ALA A 73 -0.61 23.53 24.73
C ALA A 73 -0.34 23.60 23.22
N VAL A 74 -1.34 23.29 22.41
CA VAL A 74 -1.35 23.43 20.95
C VAL A 74 -2.49 24.36 20.54
N ASN A 75 -2.28 25.19 19.53
CA ASN A 75 -3.33 26.08 19.03
C ASN A 75 -4.26 25.31 18.10
N VAL A 76 -5.56 25.30 18.41
CA VAL A 76 -6.56 24.54 17.66
C VAL A 76 -7.78 25.38 17.32
N ALA A 77 -8.53 24.97 16.30
CA ALA A 77 -9.78 25.60 15.93
C ALA A 77 -10.86 24.56 15.57
N GLY A 78 -12.07 25.06 15.30
CA GLY A 78 -13.07 24.35 14.48
C GLY A 78 -13.18 24.98 13.09
N ARG A 79 -14.19 24.59 12.31
CA ARG A 79 -14.45 25.10 10.95
C ARG A 79 -14.59 26.63 10.87
N ASN A 80 -14.97 27.27 11.96
CA ASN A 80 -15.06 28.72 12.06
C ASN A 80 -13.70 29.43 12.20
N LEU A 81 -12.60 28.67 12.27
CA LEU A 81 -11.23 29.16 12.48
C LEU A 81 -11.07 30.02 13.75
N ALA A 82 -11.91 29.79 14.76
CA ALA A 82 -11.75 30.41 16.07
C ALA A 82 -10.62 29.69 16.83
N TRP A 83 -9.40 30.19 16.68
CA TRP A 83 -8.20 29.62 17.27
C TRP A 83 -8.13 29.85 18.78
N ALA A 84 -7.86 28.78 19.53
CA ALA A 84 -7.59 28.83 20.95
C ALA A 84 -6.60 27.73 21.38
N PRO A 85 -5.77 27.98 22.40
CA PRO A 85 -4.93 26.95 22.98
C PRO A 85 -5.74 25.83 23.63
N GLN A 86 -5.38 24.58 23.38
CA GLN A 86 -5.90 23.39 24.07
C GLN A 86 -4.77 22.44 24.43
N GLN A 87 -4.99 21.60 25.46
CA GLN A 87 -3.99 20.61 25.86
C GLN A 87 -4.01 19.42 24.92
N VAL A 88 -2.81 18.98 24.53
CA VAL A 88 -2.59 17.70 23.87
C VAL A 88 -2.93 16.59 24.85
N VAL A 89 -3.91 15.74 24.52
CA VAL A 89 -4.29 14.56 25.33
C VAL A 89 -3.73 13.25 24.75
N PHE A 90 -3.17 13.34 23.54
CA PHE A 90 -2.60 12.22 22.82
C PHE A 90 -1.44 12.68 21.95
N SER A 91 -0.30 11.99 22.06
CA SER A 91 0.91 12.27 21.27
C SER A 91 1.73 10.98 21.14
N GLN A 92 1.85 10.48 19.91
CA GLN A 92 2.65 9.29 19.58
C GLN A 92 3.14 9.39 18.12
N GLY A 93 4.13 8.58 17.80
CA GLY A 93 4.77 8.55 16.50
C GLY A 93 5.83 7.47 16.43
N THR A 94 6.60 7.44 15.35
CA THR A 94 7.75 6.55 15.23
C THR A 94 8.88 6.96 16.17
N THR A 95 9.82 6.06 16.46
CA THR A 95 11.02 6.35 17.27
C THR A 95 12.18 6.92 16.48
N GLY A 96 12.05 6.97 15.15
CA GLY A 96 13.07 7.46 14.24
C GLY A 96 12.59 7.44 12.80
N ALA A 97 13.50 7.71 11.87
CA ALA A 97 13.19 7.66 10.45
C ALA A 97 13.08 6.22 9.94
N SER A 98 12.10 5.97 9.07
CA SER A 98 12.03 4.76 8.26
C SER A 98 11.41 5.11 6.91
N VAL A 99 11.51 4.20 5.94
CA VAL A 99 10.89 4.41 4.63
C VAL A 99 9.38 4.30 4.77
N GLN A 100 8.69 5.42 4.60
CA GLN A 100 7.23 5.50 4.60
C GLN A 100 6.68 5.50 3.19
N LYS A 101 5.92 4.46 2.88
CA LYS A 101 5.28 4.26 1.59
C LYS A 101 4.02 5.09 1.48
N TYR A 102 3.62 5.42 0.25
CA TYR A 102 2.40 6.19 -0.01
C TYR A 102 2.36 7.54 0.72
N THR A 103 3.54 8.11 0.99
CA THR A 103 3.64 9.45 1.53
C THR A 103 3.19 10.41 0.44
N VAL A 104 2.27 11.29 0.80
CA VAL A 104 1.84 12.38 -0.08
C VAL A 104 2.65 13.61 0.28
N LEU A 105 3.33 14.18 -0.71
CA LEU A 105 4.07 15.43 -0.61
C LEU A 105 3.29 16.51 -1.35
N ILE A 106 2.97 17.60 -0.66
CA ILE A 106 2.17 18.72 -1.19
C ILE A 106 3.06 19.96 -1.14
N GLU A 107 3.29 20.60 -2.29
CA GLU A 107 4.00 21.89 -2.37
C GLU A 107 3.00 23.04 -2.46
N TYR A 108 3.28 24.12 -1.73
CA TYR A 108 2.50 25.36 -1.74
C TYR A 108 3.34 26.51 -1.18
N LEU A 109 3.14 27.73 -1.68
CA LEU A 109 3.77 28.96 -1.15
C LEU A 109 5.31 28.86 -0.96
N GLY A 110 5.99 28.08 -1.80
CA GLY A 110 7.43 27.84 -1.70
C GLY A 110 7.88 26.96 -0.53
N THR A 111 6.96 26.23 0.11
CA THR A 111 7.23 25.19 1.12
C THR A 111 6.54 23.88 0.74
N ALA A 112 6.69 22.85 1.57
CA ALA A 112 5.98 21.59 1.41
C ALA A 112 5.60 20.97 2.75
N ILE A 113 4.62 20.08 2.71
CA ILE A 113 4.24 19.20 3.82
C ILE A 113 4.19 17.75 3.33
N ALA A 114 4.73 16.84 4.13
CA ALA A 114 4.72 15.39 3.86
C ALA A 114 3.85 14.70 4.90
N VAL A 115 2.87 13.92 4.43
CA VAL A 115 1.84 13.29 5.27
C VAL A 115 1.48 11.89 4.76
N THR A 116 0.85 11.10 5.62
CA THR A 116 0.21 9.86 5.17
C THR A 116 -0.97 10.14 4.23
N SER A 117 -1.27 9.18 3.35
CA SER A 117 -2.31 9.30 2.31
C SER A 117 -3.69 9.75 2.82
N ASP A 118 -4.08 9.32 4.02
CA ASP A 118 -5.39 9.61 4.60
C ASP A 118 -5.41 10.85 5.51
N HIS A 119 -4.32 11.63 5.56
CA HIS A 119 -4.28 12.88 6.32
C HIS A 119 -5.25 13.90 5.74
N LEU A 120 -6.07 14.52 6.58
CA LEU A 120 -7.16 15.38 6.14
C LEU A 120 -6.77 16.85 6.24
N PHE A 121 -6.94 17.57 5.14
CA PHE A 121 -6.82 19.03 5.10
C PHE A 121 -8.19 19.68 5.01
N LEU A 122 -8.32 20.87 5.62
CA LEU A 122 -9.47 21.73 5.40
C LEU A 122 -9.26 22.52 4.09
N THR A 123 -10.22 22.44 3.18
CA THR A 123 -10.21 23.19 1.92
C THR A 123 -10.93 24.53 2.08
N ALA A 124 -10.68 25.45 1.16
CA ALA A 124 -11.23 26.81 1.19
C ALA A 124 -12.77 26.88 1.10
N ASP A 125 -13.43 25.79 0.68
CA ASP A 125 -14.89 25.63 0.70
C ASP A 125 -15.43 25.12 2.05
N GLY A 126 -14.55 24.94 3.03
CA GLY A 126 -14.87 24.48 4.37
C GLY A 126 -15.06 22.96 4.49
N THR A 127 -14.76 22.16 3.46
CA THR A 127 -14.83 20.69 3.54
C THR A 127 -13.49 20.06 3.89
N LEU A 128 -13.51 18.79 4.30
CA LEU A 128 -12.28 18.02 4.52
C LEU A 128 -11.94 17.20 3.27
N LYS A 129 -10.66 17.19 2.89
CA LYS A 129 -10.14 16.39 1.78
C LYS A 129 -8.89 15.63 2.21
N ALA A 130 -8.80 14.37 1.81
CA ALA A 130 -7.66 13.51 2.15
C ALA A 130 -6.48 13.85 1.23
N ALA A 131 -5.26 13.72 1.75
CA ALA A 131 -4.05 14.07 1.03
C ALA A 131 -3.95 13.32 -0.30
N ASP A 132 -4.31 12.05 -0.32
CA ASP A 132 -4.34 11.19 -1.51
C ASP A 132 -5.48 11.50 -2.50
N ARG A 133 -6.29 12.53 -2.24
CA ARG A 133 -7.33 13.06 -3.15
C ARG A 133 -7.09 14.51 -3.55
N LEU A 134 -6.03 15.14 -3.04
CA LEU A 134 -5.68 16.52 -3.40
C LEU A 134 -5.18 16.60 -4.84
N ALA A 135 -5.44 17.73 -5.48
CA ALA A 135 -4.95 18.09 -6.80
C ALA A 135 -4.58 19.58 -6.86
N VAL A 136 -3.77 19.97 -7.85
CA VAL A 136 -3.32 21.37 -8.08
C VAL A 136 -4.49 22.37 -8.20
N GLY A 137 -5.67 21.91 -8.62
CA GLY A 137 -6.87 22.75 -8.70
C GLY A 137 -7.53 23.05 -7.35
N ASP A 138 -7.18 22.32 -6.29
CA ASP A 138 -7.72 22.55 -4.95
C ASP A 138 -7.07 23.76 -4.29
N LYS A 139 -7.77 24.30 -3.29
CA LYS A 139 -7.26 25.36 -2.41
C LYS A 139 -7.39 24.89 -0.98
N LEU A 140 -6.25 24.78 -0.29
CA LEU A 140 -6.22 24.63 1.16
C LEU A 140 -6.62 25.95 1.80
N ILE A 141 -6.75 25.98 3.12
CA ILE A 141 -7.05 27.20 3.86
C ILE A 141 -5.95 27.51 4.87
N ALA A 142 -5.55 28.77 4.95
CA ALA A 142 -4.65 29.29 5.96
C ALA A 142 -5.41 29.54 7.28
N PRO A 143 -4.69 29.66 8.42
CA PRO A 143 -5.33 29.94 9.71
C PRO A 143 -6.19 31.20 9.77
N ASP A 144 -5.88 32.21 8.95
CA ASP A 144 -6.64 33.46 8.83
C ASP A 144 -7.84 33.36 7.87
N GLY A 145 -8.07 32.19 7.27
CA GLY A 145 -9.13 31.94 6.29
C GLY A 145 -8.73 32.22 4.85
N ALA A 146 -7.50 32.69 4.58
CA ALA A 146 -7.05 32.93 3.21
C ALA A 146 -6.90 31.60 2.44
N PRO A 147 -7.35 31.53 1.16
CA PRO A 147 -7.14 30.34 0.35
C PRO A 147 -5.67 30.19 -0.04
N VAL A 148 -5.14 28.98 0.10
CA VAL A 148 -3.77 28.61 -0.24
C VAL A 148 -3.79 27.67 -1.46
N PRO A 149 -3.36 28.13 -2.65
CA PRO A 149 -3.30 27.27 -3.83
C PRO A 149 -2.22 26.20 -3.65
N ILE A 150 -2.49 25.01 -4.19
CA ILE A 150 -1.53 23.92 -4.25
C ILE A 150 -0.70 24.05 -5.52
N ASP A 151 0.62 24.06 -5.40
CA ASP A 151 1.54 24.12 -6.55
C ASP A 151 1.72 22.72 -7.17
N SER A 152 1.83 21.69 -6.33
CA SER A 152 1.99 20.30 -6.77
C SER A 152 1.58 19.29 -5.70
N VAL A 153 1.24 18.07 -6.13
CA VAL A 153 0.95 16.92 -5.27
C VAL A 153 1.64 15.69 -5.84
N TYR A 154 2.43 15.02 -5.01
CA TYR A 154 3.19 13.82 -5.36
C TYR A 154 2.90 12.68 -4.39
N ILE A 155 3.10 11.44 -4.84
CA ILE A 155 3.08 10.26 -3.97
C ILE A 155 4.34 9.42 -4.16
N GLY A 156 4.86 8.85 -3.07
CA GLY A 156 6.09 8.08 -3.11
C GLY A 156 6.53 7.53 -1.77
N ASP A 157 7.75 7.01 -1.78
CA ASP A 157 8.44 6.54 -0.59
C ASP A 157 9.22 7.71 0.04
N PHE A 158 9.06 7.92 1.34
CA PHE A 158 9.65 9.04 2.06
C PHE A 158 10.42 8.57 3.29
N LEU A 159 11.70 8.91 3.40
CA LEU A 159 12.54 8.53 4.53
C LEU A 159 12.43 9.56 5.65
N SER A 160 11.50 9.33 6.58
CA SER A 160 11.36 10.17 7.77
C SER A 160 10.65 9.44 8.91
N GLY A 161 10.71 10.02 10.10
CA GLY A 161 9.82 9.65 11.18
C GLY A 161 8.48 10.35 10.97
N PHE A 162 7.42 9.82 11.55
CA PHE A 162 6.15 10.54 11.56
C PHE A 162 5.51 10.52 12.94
N HIS A 163 4.77 11.58 13.24
CA HIS A 163 4.16 11.82 14.53
C HIS A 163 2.75 12.41 14.39
N HIS A 164 1.93 12.22 15.41
CA HIS A 164 0.59 12.77 15.47
C HIS A 164 0.25 13.24 16.88
N ILE A 165 -0.69 14.17 16.96
CA ILE A 165 -1.24 14.67 18.21
C ILE A 165 -2.76 14.80 18.11
N SER A 166 -3.43 14.83 19.25
CA SER A 166 -4.82 15.24 19.36
C SER A 166 -5.11 15.87 20.72
N THR A 167 -6.09 16.75 20.76
CA THR A 167 -6.63 17.42 21.96
C THR A 167 -7.86 16.72 22.53
N SER A 168 -8.43 15.74 21.81
CA SER A 168 -9.54 14.91 22.30
C SER A 168 -9.50 13.52 21.69
N LYS A 169 -9.87 12.49 22.45
CA LYS A 169 -10.08 11.12 21.93
C LYS A 169 -11.55 10.82 21.61
N SER A 170 -12.44 11.77 21.84
CA SER A 170 -13.87 11.61 21.57
C SER A 170 -14.19 11.75 20.08
N GLU A 171 -15.37 11.27 19.68
CA GLU A 171 -15.89 11.54 18.35
C GLU A 171 -15.88 13.06 18.05
N PRO A 172 -15.30 13.49 16.91
CA PRO A 172 -15.32 14.88 16.50
C PRO A 172 -16.74 15.35 16.18
N SER A 173 -17.08 16.57 16.58
CA SER A 173 -18.32 17.20 16.14
C SER A 173 -18.26 17.56 14.64
N VAL A 174 -19.42 17.81 14.03
CA VAL A 174 -19.52 18.27 12.63
C VAL A 174 -18.72 19.56 12.38
N ASP A 175 -18.59 20.41 13.39
CA ASP A 175 -17.84 21.67 13.36
C ASP A 175 -16.34 21.51 13.63
N LEU A 176 -15.89 20.29 13.96
CA LEU A 176 -14.49 19.95 14.24
C LEU A 176 -13.88 20.79 15.37
N SER A 177 -14.70 21.27 16.31
CA SER A 177 -14.24 22.16 17.38
C SER A 177 -13.13 21.52 18.21
N GLY A 178 -11.95 22.12 18.20
CA GLY A 178 -10.78 21.63 18.92
C GLY A 178 -9.90 20.66 18.12
N HIS A 179 -10.29 20.30 16.89
CA HIS A 179 -9.65 19.25 16.11
C HIS A 179 -8.89 19.74 14.88
N LEU A 180 -8.86 21.04 14.60
CA LEU A 180 -8.09 21.60 13.48
C LEU A 180 -6.80 22.23 13.99
N LEU A 181 -5.70 21.89 13.34
CA LEU A 181 -4.34 22.32 13.65
C LEU A 181 -3.82 23.26 12.56
N ASN A 182 -3.00 24.24 12.95
CA ASN A 182 -2.17 24.99 12.02
C ASN A 182 -0.88 24.21 11.77
N THR A 183 -0.81 23.52 10.63
CA THR A 183 0.31 22.67 10.21
C THR A 183 1.01 23.31 9.03
N ASN A 184 2.17 23.93 9.30
CA ASN A 184 3.00 24.60 8.31
C ASN A 184 2.22 25.68 7.49
N GLY A 185 1.37 26.46 8.15
CA GLY A 185 0.64 27.56 7.52
C GLY A 185 -0.64 27.15 6.78
N VAL A 186 -1.02 25.88 6.80
CA VAL A 186 -2.32 25.40 6.32
C VAL A 186 -3.06 24.65 7.42
N VAL A 187 -4.40 24.62 7.33
CA VAL A 187 -5.25 23.97 8.31
C VAL A 187 -5.44 22.49 7.97
N SER A 188 -5.06 21.62 8.89
CA SER A 188 -5.30 20.17 8.77
C SER A 188 -5.89 19.59 10.05
N ALA A 189 -6.51 18.42 9.94
CA ALA A 189 -7.17 17.78 11.06
C ALA A 189 -6.17 17.04 11.97
N ASP A 190 -6.53 16.92 13.24
CA ASP A 190 -5.78 16.14 14.22
C ASP A 190 -5.98 14.63 14.05
N TYR A 191 -5.27 13.85 14.87
CA TYR A 191 -5.27 12.40 14.77
C TYR A 191 -6.67 11.76 14.95
N THR A 192 -7.50 12.34 15.80
CA THR A 192 -8.80 11.76 16.12
C THR A 192 -9.75 11.87 14.95
N VAL A 193 -9.77 13.00 14.23
CA VAL A 193 -10.56 13.13 13.00
C VAL A 193 -10.11 12.11 11.94
N GLN A 194 -8.81 11.89 11.83
CA GLN A 194 -8.23 10.93 10.88
C GLN A 194 -8.61 9.48 11.20
N ILE A 195 -8.64 9.08 12.48
CA ILE A 195 -9.12 7.75 12.88
C ILE A 195 -10.57 7.56 12.44
N PHE A 196 -11.45 8.52 12.76
CA PHE A 196 -12.87 8.42 12.40
C PHE A 196 -13.09 8.42 10.89
N TYR A 197 -12.26 9.15 10.13
CA TYR A 197 -12.29 9.10 8.67
C TYR A 197 -11.97 7.71 8.14
N ARG A 198 -10.86 7.12 8.60
CA ARG A 198 -10.41 5.80 8.14
C ARG A 198 -11.42 4.70 8.43
N THR A 199 -12.12 4.78 9.57
CA THR A 199 -13.10 3.76 9.95
C THR A 199 -14.48 3.99 9.31
N GLY A 200 -14.63 5.04 8.49
CA GLY A 200 -15.91 5.39 7.85
C GLY A 200 -16.94 5.93 8.85
N GLN A 201 -16.50 6.41 10.02
CA GLN A 201 -17.35 6.88 11.11
C GLN A 201 -17.32 8.42 11.26
N LEU A 202 -16.58 9.13 10.41
CA LEU A 202 -16.50 10.59 10.47
C LEU A 202 -17.83 11.22 10.03
N THR A 203 -18.42 12.01 10.91
CA THR A 203 -19.67 12.75 10.65
C THR A 203 -19.44 14.11 9.98
N ALA A 204 -18.22 14.64 10.05
CA ALA A 204 -17.87 15.91 9.43
C ALA A 204 -17.89 15.81 7.90
N LYS A 205 -18.32 16.90 7.24
CA LYS A 205 -18.46 16.96 5.77
C LYS A 205 -17.11 16.83 5.07
N LEU A 206 -16.96 15.77 4.26
CA LEU A 206 -15.90 15.62 3.26
C LEU A 206 -16.24 16.39 1.98
N ALA A 207 -15.24 16.61 1.14
CA ALA A 207 -15.42 17.17 -0.20
C ALA A 207 -16.48 16.37 -1.01
N ASP A 208 -17.21 17.06 -1.88
CA ASP A 208 -18.27 16.42 -2.66
C ASP A 208 -17.69 15.30 -3.54
N GLY A 209 -18.28 14.10 -3.47
CA GLY A 209 -17.79 12.93 -4.21
C GLY A 209 -16.42 12.41 -3.77
N HIS A 210 -15.95 12.73 -2.55
CA HIS A 210 -14.62 12.38 -2.03
C HIS A 210 -14.15 10.96 -2.38
N ASP A 211 -14.97 9.95 -2.08
CA ASP A 211 -14.61 8.53 -2.32
C ASP A 211 -14.44 8.16 -3.80
N SER A 212 -15.00 8.96 -4.71
CA SER A 212 -14.91 8.76 -6.17
C SER A 212 -13.76 9.52 -6.82
N LEU A 213 -13.10 10.42 -6.07
CA LEU A 213 -11.95 11.15 -6.57
C LEU A 213 -10.76 10.18 -6.78
N PRO A 214 -9.95 10.38 -7.83
CA PRO A 214 -8.83 9.50 -8.13
C PRO A 214 -7.74 9.61 -7.06
N VAL A 215 -7.06 8.51 -6.79
CA VAL A 215 -5.94 8.44 -5.83
C VAL A 215 -4.71 9.08 -6.46
N VAL A 216 -4.02 9.99 -5.77
CA VAL A 216 -2.74 10.55 -6.25
C VAL A 216 -1.80 9.42 -6.68
N GLY A 217 -1.27 9.51 -7.90
CA GLY A 217 -0.39 8.49 -8.50
C GLY A 217 -1.09 7.34 -9.23
N SER A 218 -2.41 7.19 -9.13
CA SER A 218 -3.15 6.17 -9.89
C SER A 218 -3.26 6.54 -11.38
N PRO A 219 -3.52 5.56 -12.27
CA PRO A 219 -3.79 5.82 -13.69
C PRO A 219 -4.88 6.86 -13.93
N GLU A 220 -5.95 6.82 -13.14
CA GLU A 220 -7.07 7.76 -13.22
C GLU A 220 -6.62 9.18 -12.87
N TYR A 221 -5.76 9.32 -11.86
CA TYR A 221 -5.21 10.62 -11.46
C TYR A 221 -4.27 11.17 -12.53
N VAL A 222 -3.37 10.34 -13.07
CA VAL A 222 -2.46 10.72 -14.16
C VAL A 222 -3.25 11.11 -15.41
N LYS A 223 -4.34 10.40 -15.73
CA LYS A 223 -5.23 10.75 -16.83
C LYS A 223 -5.93 12.09 -16.62
N ALA A 224 -6.33 12.41 -15.38
CA ALA A 224 -7.02 13.64 -15.04
C ALA A 224 -6.10 14.87 -14.92
N HIS A 225 -4.86 14.68 -14.44
CA HIS A 225 -3.95 15.77 -14.06
C HIS A 225 -2.63 15.80 -14.83
N GLY A 226 -2.39 14.84 -15.72
CA GLY A 226 -1.21 14.73 -16.57
C GLY A 226 0.01 14.09 -15.89
N PRO A 227 1.01 13.66 -16.67
CA PRO A 227 2.15 12.88 -16.18
C PRO A 227 3.17 13.66 -15.34
N ALA A 228 3.01 14.99 -15.21
CA ALA A 228 3.89 15.81 -14.38
C ALA A 228 3.82 15.41 -12.90
N CYS A 229 2.67 14.89 -12.43
CA CYS A 229 2.50 14.42 -11.05
C CYS A 229 3.36 13.19 -10.69
N LEU A 230 3.97 12.51 -11.68
CA LEU A 230 4.83 11.35 -11.46
C LEU A 230 6.30 11.70 -11.24
N LYS A 231 6.73 12.92 -11.59
CA LYS A 231 8.16 13.28 -11.67
C LYS A 231 8.81 13.62 -10.32
N GLY A 232 8.00 13.73 -9.27
CA GLY A 232 8.44 14.23 -7.95
C GLY A 232 8.89 15.70 -8.00
N PRO A 233 9.30 16.26 -6.84
CA PRO A 233 9.71 17.65 -6.75
C PRO A 233 11.02 17.92 -7.50
N ALA A 234 11.10 19.06 -8.21
CA ALA A 234 12.25 19.43 -9.04
C ALA A 234 13.49 19.86 -8.24
N ALA A 235 13.30 20.20 -6.96
CA ALA A 235 14.36 20.54 -6.00
C ALA A 235 14.01 19.95 -4.63
N THR A 236 15.00 19.77 -3.74
CA THR A 236 14.72 19.62 -2.31
C THR A 236 13.94 20.85 -1.83
N VAL A 237 12.65 20.68 -1.60
CA VAL A 237 11.79 21.76 -1.11
C VAL A 237 12.29 22.18 0.26
N GLY A 238 12.62 23.46 0.41
CA GLY A 238 13.06 24.02 1.67
C GLY A 238 12.00 23.80 2.76
N GLY A 239 12.40 23.16 3.87
CA GLY A 239 11.56 23.06 5.06
C GLY A 239 11.46 21.65 5.66
N ILE A 240 11.65 20.60 4.85
CA ILE A 240 11.62 19.23 5.36
C ILE A 240 13.07 18.83 5.70
N ARG A 241 13.46 18.94 6.96
CA ARG A 241 14.74 18.41 7.46
C ARG A 241 14.48 17.03 8.06
N PRO A 242 14.92 15.92 7.44
CA PRO A 242 14.85 14.61 8.07
C PRO A 242 15.66 14.65 9.37
N ALA A 243 15.12 14.03 10.42
CA ALA A 243 15.92 13.74 11.61
C ALA A 243 17.13 12.86 11.23
N PRO A 244 18.30 13.05 11.85
CA PRO A 244 19.48 12.24 11.55
C PRO A 244 19.22 10.75 11.81
N PHE A 245 19.37 9.94 10.76
CA PHE A 245 19.12 8.49 10.78
C PHE A 245 20.41 7.67 10.91
N ASN A 246 20.37 6.66 11.78
CA ASN A 246 21.32 5.55 11.87
C ASN A 246 20.60 4.26 11.47
N ALA A 247 20.57 3.91 10.18
CA ALA A 247 20.53 2.49 9.81
C ALA A 247 21.54 2.19 8.71
N SER A 248 22.24 1.08 8.92
CA SER A 248 23.14 0.47 7.96
C SER A 248 22.36 0.01 6.73
N GLY A 249 22.74 0.48 5.54
CA GLY A 249 22.37 -0.15 4.26
C GLY A 249 21.57 0.67 3.26
N VAL A 250 21.04 1.86 3.62
CA VAL A 250 20.30 2.70 2.67
C VAL A 250 21.25 3.74 2.05
N ARG A 251 21.47 3.67 0.73
CA ARG A 251 22.18 4.72 -0.02
C ARG A 251 21.33 6.00 -0.02
N ARG A 252 21.83 7.05 0.65
CA ARG A 252 21.25 8.41 0.62
C ARG A 252 21.38 9.00 -0.79
N GLN A 253 20.27 9.34 -1.43
CA GLN A 253 20.30 10.21 -2.60
C GLN A 253 19.13 11.22 -2.65
N ALA A 254 17.97 10.91 -2.07
CA ALA A 254 16.86 11.86 -1.84
C ALA A 254 15.98 11.40 -0.66
N ASP A 255 15.39 12.34 0.09
CA ASP A 255 14.49 12.03 1.20
C ASP A 255 13.11 11.54 0.73
N PHE A 256 12.72 11.92 -0.50
CA PHE A 256 11.50 11.48 -1.18
C PHE A 256 11.83 10.84 -2.52
N VAL A 257 11.30 9.64 -2.76
CA VAL A 257 11.40 8.90 -4.01
C VAL A 257 10.00 8.76 -4.61
N PRO A 258 9.68 9.47 -5.71
CA PRO A 258 8.36 9.34 -6.35
C PRO A 258 8.11 7.91 -6.83
N ALA A 259 6.86 7.45 -6.73
CA ALA A 259 6.48 6.07 -7.00
C ALA A 259 6.92 5.56 -8.39
N GLU A 260 6.83 6.40 -9.42
CA GLU A 260 7.26 6.09 -10.79
C GLU A 260 8.73 5.64 -10.89
N LYS A 261 9.62 6.16 -10.02
CA LYS A 261 11.03 5.77 -10.01
C LYS A 261 11.29 4.40 -9.42
N THR A 262 10.26 3.75 -8.87
CA THR A 262 10.34 2.39 -8.32
C THR A 262 9.97 1.32 -9.35
N ILE A 263 9.51 1.72 -10.55
CA ILE A 263 9.11 0.80 -11.61
C ILE A 263 10.31 0.03 -12.13
N LEU A 264 10.17 -1.29 -12.21
CA LEU A 264 11.21 -2.21 -12.64
C LEU A 264 11.11 -2.47 -14.14
N THR A 265 12.23 -2.32 -14.84
CA THR A 265 12.35 -2.80 -16.22
C THR A 265 12.47 -4.33 -16.24
N ILE A 266 11.53 -4.99 -16.91
CA ILE A 266 11.53 -6.45 -17.09
C ILE A 266 12.19 -6.78 -18.44
N PRO A 267 13.12 -7.74 -18.50
CA PRO A 267 13.70 -8.21 -19.76
C PRO A 267 12.66 -8.84 -20.71
N ASP A 268 12.88 -8.69 -22.02
CA ASP A 268 11.96 -9.21 -23.05
C ASP A 268 11.81 -10.73 -23.03
N ASP A 269 12.84 -11.44 -22.55
CA ASP A 269 12.90 -12.90 -22.46
C ASP A 269 12.40 -13.47 -21.13
N ALA A 270 11.87 -12.62 -20.23
CA ALA A 270 11.26 -13.07 -18.99
C ALA A 270 10.02 -13.95 -19.26
N CYS A 271 9.92 -15.05 -18.51
CA CYS A 271 8.67 -15.78 -18.37
C CYS A 271 7.64 -14.89 -17.67
N ARG A 272 6.37 -15.13 -17.96
CA ARG A 272 5.26 -14.30 -17.49
C ARG A 272 4.09 -15.16 -17.06
N PHE A 273 3.42 -14.82 -15.98
CA PHE A 273 2.32 -15.60 -15.43
C PHE A 273 1.15 -15.80 -16.42
N ILE A 274 0.82 -14.75 -17.17
CA ILE A 274 -0.20 -14.75 -18.23
C ILE A 274 0.29 -14.00 -19.47
N SER A 275 -0.34 -14.26 -20.61
CA SER A 275 -0.04 -13.55 -21.86
C SER A 275 -0.33 -12.05 -21.75
N ASP A 276 0.33 -11.21 -22.56
CA ASP A 276 0.09 -9.75 -22.55
C ASP A 276 -1.34 -9.40 -22.93
N GLN A 277 -1.95 -10.17 -23.84
CA GLN A 277 -3.34 -9.99 -24.21
C GLN A 277 -4.25 -10.23 -23.01
N GLU A 278 -4.01 -11.29 -22.24
CA GLU A 278 -4.79 -11.61 -21.05
C GLU A 278 -4.55 -10.58 -19.94
N ALA A 279 -3.31 -10.15 -19.73
CA ALA A 279 -2.97 -9.08 -18.78
C ALA A 279 -3.71 -7.76 -19.13
N ALA A 280 -3.76 -7.39 -20.42
CA ALA A 280 -4.48 -6.21 -20.87
C ALA A 280 -6.00 -6.33 -20.69
N GLN A 281 -6.58 -7.53 -20.85
CA GLN A 281 -8.00 -7.75 -20.55
C GLN A 281 -8.26 -7.69 -19.04
N LYS A 282 -7.40 -8.30 -18.23
CA LYS A 282 -7.52 -8.29 -16.76
C LYS A 282 -7.32 -6.92 -16.15
N ALA A 283 -6.58 -6.03 -16.82
CA ALA A 283 -6.45 -4.63 -16.40
C ALA A 283 -7.77 -3.84 -16.45
N LEU A 284 -8.81 -4.37 -17.11
CA LEU A 284 -10.16 -3.77 -17.14
C LEU A 284 -11.05 -4.23 -15.97
N ASP A 285 -10.66 -5.29 -15.27
CA ASP A 285 -11.39 -5.79 -14.11
C ASP A 285 -11.21 -4.84 -12.91
N PRO A 286 -12.13 -4.84 -11.93
CA PRO A 286 -12.01 -3.95 -10.78
C PRO A 286 -10.70 -4.19 -9.99
N MET A 287 -10.12 -3.11 -9.48
CA MET A 287 -8.90 -3.15 -8.67
C MET A 287 -9.15 -2.56 -7.27
N ARG A 288 -8.38 -3.03 -6.29
CA ARG A 288 -8.20 -2.34 -5.01
C ARG A 288 -7.53 -1.00 -5.24
N ARG A 289 -7.66 -0.10 -4.26
CA ARG A 289 -7.10 1.26 -4.33
C ARG A 289 -5.60 1.21 -4.58
N TRP A 290 -5.08 2.15 -5.37
CA TRP A 290 -3.66 2.22 -5.71
C TRP A 290 -2.75 2.38 -4.48
N ASN A 291 -3.25 2.99 -3.40
CA ASN A 291 -2.53 3.15 -2.14
C ASN A 291 -3.01 2.18 -1.04
N ASP A 292 -3.53 1.00 -1.39
CA ASP A 292 -3.96 -0.02 -0.42
C ASP A 292 -2.76 -0.60 0.37
N PRO A 293 -2.56 -0.22 1.65
CA PRO A 293 -1.42 -0.68 2.41
C PRO A 293 -1.51 -2.17 2.75
N LEU A 294 -2.73 -2.73 2.82
CA LEU A 294 -2.95 -4.11 3.21
C LEU A 294 -2.41 -5.09 2.18
N SER A 295 -2.82 -4.88 0.92
CA SER A 295 -2.34 -5.67 -0.21
C SER A 295 -0.82 -5.59 -0.37
N ARG A 296 -0.22 -4.40 -0.21
CA ARG A 296 1.25 -4.26 -0.32
C ARG A 296 1.98 -4.97 0.82
N GLU A 297 1.62 -4.68 2.08
CA GLU A 297 2.35 -5.20 3.24
C GLU A 297 2.24 -6.72 3.36
N TRP A 298 1.09 -7.31 3.05
CA TRP A 298 0.95 -8.77 3.02
C TRP A 298 1.73 -9.42 1.88
N THR A 299 1.76 -8.79 0.70
CA THR A 299 2.56 -9.30 -0.41
C THR A 299 4.05 -9.24 -0.06
N GLU A 300 4.52 -8.17 0.58
CA GLU A 300 5.91 -8.13 1.03
C GLU A 300 6.23 -9.14 2.13
N ALA A 301 5.30 -9.38 3.05
CA ALA A 301 5.44 -10.45 4.04
C ALA A 301 5.51 -11.83 3.37
N LEU A 302 4.70 -12.06 2.34
CA LEU A 302 4.72 -13.26 1.52
C LEU A 302 6.07 -13.44 0.81
N LEU A 303 6.62 -12.38 0.20
CA LEU A 303 7.94 -12.42 -0.44
C LEU A 303 9.05 -12.73 0.58
N ARG A 304 9.02 -12.12 1.77
CA ARG A 304 9.96 -12.43 2.86
C ARG A 304 9.85 -13.88 3.32
N GLN A 305 8.64 -14.41 3.43
CA GLN A 305 8.42 -15.81 3.75
C GLN A 305 9.03 -16.72 2.68
N HIS A 306 8.78 -16.48 1.40
CA HIS A 306 9.34 -17.30 0.31
C HIS A 306 10.86 -17.20 0.23
N HIS A 307 11.44 -16.03 0.47
CA HIS A 307 12.88 -15.83 0.53
C HIS A 307 13.56 -16.71 1.60
N ALA A 308 12.89 -17.03 2.70
CA ALA A 308 13.44 -17.95 3.71
C ALA A 308 13.62 -19.38 3.18
N PHE A 309 12.83 -19.80 2.17
CA PHE A 309 12.91 -21.12 1.56
C PHE A 309 13.71 -21.14 0.26
N TYR A 310 13.75 -20.01 -0.46
CA TYR A 310 14.48 -19.84 -1.72
C TYR A 310 15.32 -18.56 -1.68
N PRO A 311 16.44 -18.56 -0.92
CA PRO A 311 17.26 -17.37 -0.69
C PRO A 311 18.09 -16.93 -1.91
N ASP A 312 18.26 -17.81 -2.91
CA ASP A 312 19.01 -17.51 -4.13
C ASP A 312 18.19 -16.75 -5.20
N VAL A 313 16.98 -16.32 -4.84
CA VAL A 313 16.06 -15.58 -5.72
C VAL A 313 15.94 -14.14 -5.22
N GLN A 314 16.08 -13.18 -6.13
CA GLN A 314 15.74 -11.79 -5.89
C GLN A 314 14.25 -11.57 -6.13
N TYR A 315 13.55 -11.07 -5.10
CA TYR A 315 12.13 -10.80 -5.12
C TYR A 315 11.85 -9.31 -5.30
N HIS A 316 10.96 -9.00 -6.23
CA HIS A 316 10.56 -7.63 -6.55
C HIS A 316 9.05 -7.48 -6.38
N LEU A 317 8.62 -6.46 -5.64
CA LEU A 317 7.24 -5.99 -5.67
C LEU A 317 7.22 -4.64 -6.40
N ASP A 318 6.83 -4.69 -7.66
CA ASP A 318 6.72 -3.50 -8.49
C ASP A 318 5.31 -2.90 -8.36
N TRP A 319 5.08 -2.25 -7.21
CA TRP A 319 3.76 -1.76 -6.83
C TRP A 319 3.23 -0.66 -7.76
N ALA A 320 4.12 0.22 -8.23
CA ALA A 320 3.74 1.38 -9.04
C ALA A 320 3.31 1.00 -10.46
N ASP A 321 3.73 -0.17 -10.96
CA ASP A 321 3.32 -0.69 -12.26
C ASP A 321 1.91 -1.33 -12.19
N ASP A 322 0.97 -0.77 -12.96
CA ASP A 322 -0.43 -1.23 -13.04
C ASP A 322 -0.63 -2.46 -13.94
N THR A 323 0.43 -3.06 -14.47
CA THR A 323 0.35 -4.30 -15.23
C THR A 323 -0.21 -5.43 -14.37
N VAL A 324 -1.19 -6.19 -14.90
CA VAL A 324 -1.75 -7.37 -14.23
C VAL A 324 -0.94 -8.61 -14.63
N ASN A 325 0.28 -8.72 -14.13
CA ASN A 325 1.15 -9.88 -14.41
C ASN A 325 2.18 -10.13 -13.29
N ALA A 326 2.88 -11.25 -13.43
CA ALA A 326 4.10 -11.56 -12.69
C ALA A 326 5.14 -12.14 -13.66
N TYR A 327 6.41 -12.11 -13.25
CA TYR A 327 7.52 -12.47 -14.12
C TYR A 327 8.61 -13.25 -13.41
N ALA A 328 9.29 -14.11 -14.16
CA ALA A 328 10.47 -14.84 -13.74
C ALA A 328 11.55 -14.81 -14.83
N TRP A 329 12.78 -14.48 -14.45
CA TRP A 329 13.92 -14.46 -15.38
C TRP A 329 15.24 -14.73 -14.66
N VAL A 330 16.28 -14.97 -15.46
CA VAL A 330 17.65 -15.08 -14.96
C VAL A 330 18.47 -13.95 -15.57
N GLU A 331 19.07 -13.12 -14.73
CA GLU A 331 19.96 -12.04 -15.16
C GLU A 331 21.31 -12.19 -14.46
N ASN A 332 22.39 -12.25 -15.24
CA ASN A 332 23.76 -12.40 -14.72
C ASN A 332 23.92 -13.59 -13.74
N GLY A 333 23.20 -14.69 -14.00
CA GLY A 333 23.22 -15.89 -13.16
C GLY A 333 22.38 -15.80 -11.88
N VAL A 334 21.71 -14.67 -11.65
CA VAL A 334 20.80 -14.47 -10.52
C VAL A 334 19.38 -14.75 -10.98
N ARG A 335 18.59 -15.41 -10.13
CA ARG A 335 17.17 -15.67 -10.38
C ARG A 335 16.34 -14.52 -9.86
N HIS A 336 15.38 -14.06 -10.66
CA HIS A 336 14.50 -12.97 -10.29
C HIS A 336 13.05 -13.41 -10.40
N VAL A 337 12.23 -12.87 -9.50
CA VAL A 337 10.77 -12.91 -9.57
C VAL A 337 10.21 -11.53 -9.30
N ALA A 338 9.29 -11.06 -10.13
CA ALA A 338 8.60 -9.79 -9.94
C ALA A 338 7.08 -9.97 -9.92
N LEU A 339 6.42 -9.40 -8.91
CA LEU A 339 4.98 -9.23 -8.87
C LEU A 339 4.64 -7.78 -9.21
N LYS A 340 3.77 -7.56 -10.21
CA LYS A 340 3.32 -6.21 -10.58
C LYS A 340 2.13 -5.76 -9.74
N GLY A 341 2.03 -4.45 -9.50
CA GLY A 341 1.01 -3.85 -8.66
C GLY A 341 -0.41 -4.09 -9.14
N GLY A 342 -0.65 -4.06 -10.46
CA GLY A 342 -1.96 -4.37 -11.04
C GLY A 342 -2.46 -5.77 -10.67
N LEU A 343 -1.56 -6.77 -10.68
CA LEU A 343 -1.89 -8.13 -10.25
C LEU A 343 -2.24 -8.19 -8.76
N VAL A 344 -1.41 -7.58 -7.92
CA VAL A 344 -1.59 -7.58 -6.46
C VAL A 344 -2.88 -6.87 -6.03
N ARG A 345 -3.29 -5.83 -6.79
CA ARG A 345 -4.53 -5.08 -6.53
C ARG A 345 -5.77 -5.71 -7.16
N HIS A 346 -5.65 -6.69 -8.06
CA HIS A 346 -6.79 -7.30 -8.72
C HIS A 346 -7.77 -7.93 -7.71
N ILE A 347 -9.05 -7.57 -7.73
CA ILE A 347 -10.00 -7.94 -6.65
C ILE A 347 -10.26 -9.45 -6.52
N ALA A 348 -10.07 -10.21 -7.60
CA ALA A 348 -10.24 -11.66 -7.58
C ALA A 348 -9.13 -12.37 -6.78
N LEU A 349 -7.99 -11.71 -6.59
CA LEU A 349 -6.80 -12.26 -5.96
C LEU A 349 -6.60 -11.67 -4.58
N GLU A 350 -6.37 -12.54 -3.61
CA GLU A 350 -5.96 -12.19 -2.26
C GLU A 350 -4.62 -12.89 -1.95
N LEU A 351 -4.19 -12.92 -0.69
CA LEU A 351 -2.88 -13.46 -0.31
C LEU A 351 -2.63 -14.87 -0.85
N GLU A 352 -3.63 -15.75 -0.82
CA GLU A 352 -3.53 -17.15 -1.25
C GLU A 352 -3.36 -17.28 -2.77
N GLY A 353 -4.08 -16.46 -3.54
CA GLY A 353 -3.93 -16.38 -4.99
C GLY A 353 -2.59 -15.79 -5.38
N ILE A 354 -2.14 -14.72 -4.71
CA ILE A 354 -0.81 -14.15 -4.94
C ILE A 354 0.30 -15.14 -4.55
N ALA A 355 0.11 -15.95 -3.49
CA ALA A 355 1.01 -17.04 -3.14
C ALA A 355 1.12 -18.08 -4.23
N LEU A 356 -0.01 -18.45 -4.87
CA LEU A 356 -0.02 -19.39 -5.97
C LEU A 356 0.67 -18.83 -7.22
N VAL A 357 0.47 -17.54 -7.54
CA VAL A 357 1.22 -16.87 -8.63
C VAL A 357 2.72 -16.85 -8.33
N LEU A 358 3.12 -16.44 -7.12
CA LEU A 358 4.52 -16.44 -6.71
C LEU A 358 5.15 -17.85 -6.78
N ALA A 359 4.38 -18.87 -6.39
CA ALA A 359 4.80 -20.26 -6.50
C ALA A 359 4.99 -20.72 -7.95
N HIS A 360 4.13 -20.26 -8.87
CA HIS A 360 4.30 -20.48 -10.31
C HIS A 360 5.59 -19.82 -10.81
N GLU A 361 5.84 -18.55 -10.47
CA GLU A 361 7.07 -17.85 -10.90
C GLU A 361 8.35 -18.51 -10.37
N LEU A 362 8.32 -18.99 -9.12
CA LEU A 362 9.41 -19.79 -8.58
C LEU A 362 9.53 -21.14 -9.30
N ALA A 363 8.41 -21.75 -9.70
CA ALA A 363 8.43 -23.01 -10.43
C ALA A 363 9.03 -22.88 -11.84
N HIS A 364 9.06 -21.71 -12.48
CA HIS A 364 9.91 -21.52 -13.65
C HIS A 364 11.38 -21.88 -13.35
N HIS A 365 11.90 -21.49 -12.18
CA HIS A 365 13.28 -21.75 -11.77
C HIS A 365 13.54 -23.18 -11.26
N TYR A 366 12.54 -23.81 -10.64
CA TYR A 366 12.71 -25.07 -9.88
C TYR A 366 11.85 -26.25 -10.36
N GLY A 367 10.96 -26.03 -11.33
CA GLY A 367 9.94 -27.01 -11.75
C GLY A 367 10.43 -28.10 -12.70
N GLY A 368 11.59 -27.90 -13.33
CA GLY A 368 12.21 -28.88 -14.22
C GLY A 368 11.53 -28.99 -15.59
N GLN A 369 11.72 -30.14 -16.24
CA GLN A 369 11.24 -30.36 -17.61
C GLN A 369 9.71 -30.52 -17.68
N PRO A 370 9.07 -30.12 -18.79
CA PRO A 370 9.66 -29.45 -19.97
C PRO A 370 10.08 -27.99 -19.70
N THR A 371 11.14 -27.51 -20.36
CA THR A 371 11.66 -26.13 -20.24
C THR A 371 11.69 -25.37 -21.56
N PHE A 372 11.57 -24.04 -21.51
CA PHE A 372 11.94 -23.13 -22.58
C PHE A 372 13.44 -23.27 -22.94
N PRO A 373 13.89 -22.77 -24.12
CA PRO A 373 15.31 -22.80 -24.50
C PRO A 373 16.27 -22.18 -23.47
N GLY A 374 15.80 -21.23 -22.65
CA GLY A 374 16.56 -20.60 -21.56
C GLY A 374 16.64 -21.43 -20.27
N GLY A 375 16.06 -22.64 -20.24
CA GLY A 375 16.12 -23.56 -19.10
C GLY A 375 15.06 -23.33 -18.02
N LEU A 376 14.23 -22.29 -18.15
CA LEU A 376 13.06 -22.08 -17.29
C LEU A 376 11.93 -23.05 -17.65
N SER A 377 11.26 -23.60 -16.66
CA SER A 377 10.15 -24.55 -16.84
C SER A 377 9.03 -23.92 -17.66
N CYS A 378 8.39 -24.70 -18.53
CA CYS A 378 7.28 -24.24 -19.34
C CYS A 378 6.02 -23.96 -18.50
N GLU A 379 5.10 -23.14 -19.00
CA GLU A 379 3.93 -22.61 -18.26
C GLU A 379 3.14 -23.66 -17.49
N GLY A 380 2.69 -24.74 -18.14
CA GLY A 380 1.93 -25.78 -17.44
C GLY A 380 2.78 -26.64 -16.50
N GLN A 381 4.09 -26.74 -16.74
CA GLN A 381 5.02 -27.34 -15.78
C GLN A 381 5.20 -26.46 -14.54
N ALA A 382 5.29 -25.14 -14.72
CA ALA A 382 5.34 -24.16 -13.65
C ALA A 382 4.04 -24.17 -12.82
N ASP A 383 2.87 -24.31 -13.47
CA ASP A 383 1.59 -24.51 -12.77
C ASP A 383 1.61 -25.74 -11.86
N TYR A 384 2.01 -26.88 -12.42
CA TYR A 384 2.02 -28.14 -11.67
C TYR A 384 3.06 -28.12 -10.54
N ALA A 385 4.31 -27.73 -10.84
CA ALA A 385 5.39 -27.72 -9.86
C ALA A 385 5.24 -26.61 -8.81
N GLY A 386 4.62 -25.48 -9.17
CA GLY A 386 4.26 -24.41 -8.22
C GLY A 386 3.41 -24.97 -7.09
N VAL A 387 2.39 -25.76 -7.42
CA VAL A 387 1.51 -26.38 -6.42
C VAL A 387 2.13 -27.63 -5.78
N ALA A 388 2.77 -28.51 -6.55
CA ALA A 388 3.27 -29.78 -6.04
C ALA A 388 4.57 -29.64 -5.24
N ILE A 389 5.39 -28.63 -5.52
CA ILE A 389 6.72 -28.47 -4.92
C ILE A 389 6.77 -27.18 -4.10
N ILE A 390 6.51 -26.03 -4.73
CA ILE A 390 6.79 -24.74 -4.10
C ILE A 390 5.82 -24.46 -2.94
N MET A 391 4.51 -24.52 -3.20
CA MET A 391 3.49 -24.33 -2.16
C MET A 391 3.65 -25.33 -1.02
N ARG A 392 3.98 -26.58 -1.33
CA ARG A 392 4.17 -27.65 -0.33
C ARG A 392 5.43 -27.47 0.51
N ASN A 393 6.46 -26.83 -0.03
CA ASN A 393 7.69 -26.52 0.70
C ASN A 393 7.50 -25.33 1.64
N VAL A 394 6.78 -24.30 1.20
CA VAL A 394 6.59 -23.05 1.95
C VAL A 394 5.52 -23.18 3.05
N TRP A 395 4.48 -23.99 2.82
CA TRP A 395 3.37 -24.16 3.75
C TRP A 395 3.38 -25.56 4.36
N PHE A 396 3.49 -25.65 5.69
CA PHE A 396 3.61 -26.93 6.38
C PHE A 396 2.25 -27.55 6.75
N GLY A 397 2.12 -28.86 6.55
CA GLY A 397 0.95 -29.64 6.99
C GLY A 397 -0.36 -29.16 6.36
N GLU A 398 -1.41 -29.00 7.16
CA GLU A 398 -2.73 -28.56 6.67
C GLU A 398 -2.72 -27.14 6.09
N GLN A 399 -1.74 -26.30 6.43
CA GLN A 399 -1.62 -24.97 5.83
C GLN A 399 -1.38 -25.04 4.32
N TYR A 400 -0.68 -26.07 3.84
CA TYR A 400 -0.53 -26.31 2.40
C TYR A 400 -1.88 -26.44 1.72
N ILE A 401 -2.76 -27.30 2.25
CA ILE A 401 -4.09 -27.53 1.67
C ILE A 401 -4.94 -26.26 1.76
N ASN A 402 -5.00 -25.62 2.92
CA ASN A 402 -5.82 -24.42 3.11
C ASN A 402 -5.41 -23.27 2.19
N MET A 403 -4.10 -23.00 2.08
CA MET A 403 -3.57 -21.94 1.22
C MET A 403 -3.76 -22.28 -0.25
N THR A 404 -3.48 -23.53 -0.66
CA THR A 404 -3.56 -23.92 -2.06
C THR A 404 -5.01 -23.98 -2.54
N ASP A 405 -5.93 -24.62 -1.82
CA ASP A 405 -7.34 -24.73 -2.26
C ASP A 405 -8.01 -23.37 -2.35
N THR A 406 -7.73 -22.49 -1.39
CA THR A 406 -8.20 -21.09 -1.42
C THR A 406 -7.60 -20.32 -2.60
N GLY A 407 -6.30 -20.51 -2.86
CA GLY A 407 -5.60 -19.93 -4.01
C GLY A 407 -6.16 -20.42 -5.34
N ILE A 408 -6.46 -21.71 -5.49
CA ILE A 408 -7.08 -22.30 -6.70
C ILE A 408 -8.47 -21.70 -6.91
N ALA A 409 -9.27 -21.56 -5.84
CA ALA A 409 -10.58 -20.92 -5.94
C ALA A 409 -10.48 -19.44 -6.37
N GLN A 410 -9.47 -18.71 -5.91
CA GLN A 410 -9.17 -17.34 -6.36
C GLN A 410 -8.73 -17.32 -7.83
N MET A 411 -7.85 -18.23 -8.25
CA MET A 411 -7.44 -18.37 -9.65
C MET A 411 -8.61 -18.67 -10.57
N ALA A 412 -9.55 -19.53 -10.17
CA ALA A 412 -10.72 -19.85 -10.97
C ALA A 412 -11.58 -18.60 -11.21
N ARG A 413 -11.74 -17.74 -10.19
CA ARG A 413 -12.41 -16.43 -10.33
C ARG A 413 -11.60 -15.48 -11.21
N PHE A 414 -10.29 -15.43 -11.02
CA PHE A 414 -9.39 -14.60 -11.84
C PHE A 414 -9.50 -14.96 -13.32
N PHE A 415 -9.48 -16.24 -13.68
CA PHE A 415 -9.64 -16.70 -15.06
C PHE A 415 -11.09 -16.72 -15.56
N GLY A 416 -12.09 -16.53 -14.70
CA GLY A 416 -13.50 -16.60 -15.06
C GLY A 416 -13.97 -18.00 -15.46
N VAL A 417 -13.42 -19.05 -14.84
CA VAL A 417 -13.71 -20.46 -15.14
C VAL A 417 -14.21 -21.22 -13.89
N PRO A 418 -14.89 -22.38 -14.06
CA PRO A 418 -15.29 -23.20 -12.92
C PRO A 418 -14.10 -23.73 -12.11
N ASN A 419 -14.18 -23.67 -10.78
CA ASN A 419 -13.22 -24.33 -9.89
C ASN A 419 -13.47 -25.85 -9.85
N THR A 420 -12.95 -26.59 -10.84
CA THR A 420 -13.17 -28.03 -10.95
C THR A 420 -11.91 -28.74 -11.44
N PRO A 421 -11.70 -30.03 -11.10
CA PRO A 421 -10.59 -30.83 -11.62
C PRO A 421 -10.81 -31.30 -13.07
N ASN A 422 -11.89 -30.88 -13.74
CA ASN A 422 -12.24 -31.35 -15.08
C ASN A 422 -11.20 -30.85 -16.11
N VAL A 423 -10.54 -31.79 -16.76
CA VAL A 423 -9.51 -31.51 -17.77
C VAL A 423 -10.18 -31.15 -19.10
N PRO A 424 -9.99 -29.94 -19.66
CA PRO A 424 -10.43 -29.61 -21.00
C PRO A 424 -9.57 -30.33 -22.06
N GLY A 425 -10.07 -30.43 -23.29
CA GLY A 425 -9.26 -30.90 -24.41
C GLY A 425 -8.17 -29.89 -24.83
N GLY A 426 -7.17 -30.37 -25.56
CA GLY A 426 -6.07 -29.56 -26.10
C GLY A 426 -4.69 -29.93 -25.55
N ASN A 427 -3.67 -29.18 -25.96
CA ASN A 427 -2.31 -29.25 -25.45
C ASN A 427 -1.64 -27.88 -25.68
N ALA A 428 -1.22 -27.20 -24.62
CA ALA A 428 -0.59 -25.89 -24.69
C ALA A 428 0.91 -25.95 -25.06
N GLY A 429 1.53 -27.13 -25.01
CA GLY A 429 2.96 -27.31 -25.14
C GLY A 429 3.68 -26.50 -24.07
N CYS A 430 4.57 -25.59 -24.51
CA CYS A 430 5.23 -24.67 -23.60
C CYS A 430 4.56 -23.31 -23.44
N ASN A 431 3.42 -23.06 -24.11
CA ASN A 431 2.69 -21.80 -24.02
C ASN A 431 1.72 -21.78 -22.83
N HIS A 432 1.10 -20.62 -22.56
CA HIS A 432 0.09 -20.45 -21.52
C HIS A 432 -1.13 -21.38 -21.74
N PRO A 433 -1.41 -22.33 -20.83
CA PRO A 433 -2.60 -23.15 -20.92
C PRO A 433 -3.87 -22.31 -20.68
N PRO A 434 -5.02 -22.66 -21.28
CA PRO A 434 -6.28 -22.00 -20.99
C PRO A 434 -6.61 -22.07 -19.49
N GLY A 435 -7.27 -21.05 -18.94
CA GLY A 435 -7.56 -20.97 -17.49
C GLY A 435 -8.16 -22.24 -16.89
N ALA A 436 -9.12 -22.88 -17.56
CA ALA A 436 -9.72 -24.16 -17.10
C ALA A 436 -8.69 -25.30 -17.01
N CYS A 437 -7.72 -25.35 -17.93
CA CYS A 437 -6.62 -26.31 -17.88
C CYS A 437 -5.67 -26.03 -16.71
N ARG A 438 -5.37 -24.75 -16.43
CA ARG A 438 -4.54 -24.35 -15.28
C ARG A 438 -5.19 -24.78 -13.97
N ILE A 439 -6.49 -24.55 -13.80
CA ILE A 439 -7.25 -25.00 -12.61
C ILE A 439 -7.20 -26.53 -12.45
N ALA A 440 -7.44 -27.29 -13.53
CA ALA A 440 -7.33 -28.74 -13.48
C ALA A 440 -5.90 -29.21 -13.14
N THR A 441 -4.89 -28.49 -13.62
CA THR A 441 -3.47 -28.76 -13.34
C THR A 441 -3.12 -28.54 -11.87
N TYR A 442 -3.64 -27.47 -11.26
CA TYR A 442 -3.47 -27.24 -9.83
C TYR A 442 -4.10 -28.36 -8.98
N HIS A 443 -5.32 -28.79 -9.32
CA HIS A 443 -5.98 -29.93 -8.65
C HIS A 443 -5.21 -31.25 -8.80
N ALA A 444 -4.65 -31.51 -9.99
CA ALA A 444 -3.79 -32.67 -10.23
C ALA A 444 -2.53 -32.61 -9.34
N ALA A 445 -1.90 -31.43 -9.23
CA ALA A 445 -0.72 -31.23 -8.39
C ALA A 445 -0.98 -31.40 -6.88
N VAL A 446 -2.15 -30.96 -6.38
CA VAL A 446 -2.56 -31.18 -4.99
C VAL A 446 -2.66 -32.68 -4.70
N SER A 447 -3.31 -33.43 -5.60
CA SER A 447 -3.54 -34.87 -5.46
C SER A 447 -2.37 -35.74 -5.92
N LEU A 448 -1.26 -35.15 -6.38
CA LEU A 448 -0.13 -35.85 -6.98
C LEU A 448 -0.51 -36.74 -8.17
N ALA A 449 -1.59 -36.41 -8.87
CA ALA A 449 -1.98 -37.05 -10.11
C ALA A 449 -1.10 -36.56 -11.27
N ALA A 450 -1.08 -37.31 -12.37
CA ALA A 450 -0.31 -36.90 -13.55
C ALA A 450 -0.75 -35.51 -14.06
N LYS A 451 0.23 -34.69 -14.45
CA LYS A 451 -0.03 -33.38 -15.07
C LYS A 451 -0.92 -33.56 -16.31
N PRO A 452 -2.03 -32.80 -16.45
CA PRO A 452 -2.94 -32.94 -17.58
C PRO A 452 -2.27 -32.65 -18.92
N ILE A 453 -2.65 -33.39 -19.98
CA ILE A 453 -2.14 -33.19 -21.35
C ILE A 453 -2.40 -31.77 -21.87
N CYS A 454 -3.51 -31.14 -21.45
CA CYS A 454 -3.81 -29.77 -21.84
C CYS A 454 -2.73 -28.76 -21.40
N ALA A 455 -1.93 -29.10 -20.38
CA ALA A 455 -0.89 -28.26 -19.81
C ALA A 455 0.52 -28.55 -20.37
N GLY A 456 0.64 -29.40 -21.39
CA GLY A 456 1.93 -29.67 -22.06
C GLY A 456 2.62 -30.93 -21.57
#